data_AF-A0A2M7X5Z0-F1
#
_entry.id   AF-A0A2M7X5Z0-F1
#
_cell.length_a   1.000
_cell.length_b   1.000
_cell.length_c   1.000
_cell.angle_alpha   90.00
_cell.angle_beta   90.00
_cell.angle_gamma   90.00
#
_symmetry.space_group_name_H-M   'P 1'
#
loop_
_entity.id
_entity.type
_entity.pdbx_description
1 polymer ?
#
loop_
_entity_poly.entity_id
_entity_poly.type
_entity_poly.pdbx_seq_one_letter_code
_entity_poly.pdbx_strand_id
1 'polypeptide(L)'
;DIRMAFASAPEPPAAFVTETPPRIAFDFADTANQLVERRISVGSGATIAVSAVEAGGKTRVVIELSSRAEYSTRRDGNDLIVTVSDVVRNLSAASATSTELVSSRGAPASVNNVDFRRGPNGEGRVLVSFSRDNIGTDLRKEGSKIVVDVFDATVAESLPRRLDVTDFATPVSSIEATERPGGVRLEIATSGDIDHMAYQSGTDFIIEVSAVKLQEQQRRKLGDAPKYEGTPLTFNFQDIPVRSVLQLIADVSELNIVVADSVQGSVTTRLVNVPWDQALDIILQAKGLDKRRQGGVIWVAPTKEIAEREQALEDARNALEVREPLITEYIAINYGKAKDMAALLTEDSKKATTTSGGGATTSSASSNQGFLSPRGSVTFDERTNTLLINDIASKIKDVRDLIDLLDRPVDQVLIEARIVLADESFSKELGAKFGISGADTDSSGNVISVGGSLSGTDNIINEALRQRLRNSDNGSALGVPN
;
A
#
# COMPACT_ATOMS: atom_id res chain seq x y z
N ASP A 1 4.74 31.46 4.97
CA ASP A 1 5.48 31.27 6.23
C ASP A 1 4.53 31.24 7.40
N ILE A 2 4.80 30.36 8.36
CA ILE A 2 4.09 30.24 9.63
C ILE A 2 5.07 30.69 10.71
N ARG A 3 4.75 31.76 11.42
CA ARG A 3 5.58 32.29 12.51
C ARG A 3 5.02 31.83 13.84
N MET A 4 5.83 31.11 14.60
CA MET A 4 5.52 30.67 15.97
C MET A 4 6.36 31.47 16.95
N ALA A 5 5.71 32.17 17.88
CA ALA A 5 6.37 33.00 18.88
C ALA A 5 6.54 32.24 20.19
N PHE A 6 7.75 32.26 20.76
CA PHE A 6 8.09 31.58 22.01
C PHE A 6 8.55 32.58 23.09
N ALA A 7 8.39 32.20 24.35
CA ALA A 7 8.83 33.02 25.50
C ALA A 7 10.36 33.11 25.61
N SER A 8 11.06 32.08 25.14
CA SER A 8 12.52 32.02 25.01
C SER A 8 12.87 31.38 23.66
N ALA A 9 14.11 31.54 23.21
CA ALA A 9 14.54 30.97 21.93
C ALA A 9 14.28 29.44 21.92
N PRO A 10 13.48 28.89 20.98
CA PRO A 10 13.07 27.47 20.99
C PRO A 10 14.14 26.54 20.40
N GLU A 11 14.53 25.48 21.09
CA GLU A 11 15.43 24.45 20.51
C GLU A 11 14.87 23.90 19.19
N PRO A 12 15.74 23.43 18.25
CA PRO A 12 15.27 22.89 16.98
C PRO A 12 14.26 21.78 17.21
N PRO A 13 12.99 21.93 16.77
CA PRO A 13 11.98 20.93 17.08
C PRO A 13 12.20 19.66 16.28
N ALA A 14 11.83 18.51 16.87
CA ALA A 14 11.66 17.29 16.11
C ALA A 14 10.46 17.45 15.17
N ALA A 15 10.63 17.10 13.90
CA ALA A 15 9.64 17.34 12.87
C ALA A 15 9.29 16.03 12.16
N PHE A 16 7.99 15.75 12.03
CA PHE A 16 7.45 14.54 11.44
C PHE A 16 6.54 14.89 10.27
N VAL A 17 6.67 14.20 9.14
CA VAL A 17 5.81 14.38 7.97
C VAL A 17 4.99 13.12 7.78
N THR A 18 3.68 13.26 7.61
CA THR A 18 2.78 12.16 7.26
C THR A 18 2.18 12.43 5.89
N GLU A 19 2.04 11.42 5.03
CA GLU A 19 1.48 11.61 3.68
C GLU A 19 -0.04 11.39 3.62
N THR A 20 -0.60 10.50 4.44
CA THR A 20 -2.03 10.17 4.44
C THR A 20 -2.61 10.16 5.85
N PRO A 21 -3.29 11.25 6.30
CA PRO A 21 -3.44 12.55 5.64
C PRO A 21 -2.13 13.38 5.62
N PRO A 22 -1.95 14.30 4.64
CA PRO A 22 -0.73 15.11 4.52
C PRO A 22 -0.61 16.11 5.67
N ARG A 23 0.37 15.93 6.55
CA ARG A 23 0.60 16.77 7.74
C ARG A 23 2.08 16.92 8.06
N ILE A 24 2.44 18.04 8.69
CA ILE A 24 3.76 18.27 9.29
C ILE A 24 3.55 18.54 10.78
N ALA A 25 4.10 17.70 11.64
CA ALA A 25 4.03 17.86 13.10
C ALA A 25 5.38 18.25 13.68
N PHE A 26 5.42 19.32 14.46
CA PHE A 26 6.58 19.78 15.22
C PHE A 26 6.37 19.52 16.71
N ASP A 27 7.33 18.86 17.34
CA ASP A 27 7.30 18.59 18.77
C ASP A 27 8.26 19.50 19.52
N PHE A 28 7.72 20.21 20.51
CA PHE A 28 8.47 21.08 21.42
C PHE A 28 8.44 20.49 22.83
N ALA A 29 9.62 20.18 23.36
CA ALA A 29 9.78 19.71 24.73
C ALA A 29 9.60 20.88 25.72
N ASP A 30 9.05 20.58 26.90
CA ASP A 30 8.89 21.49 28.04
C ASP A 30 8.23 22.84 27.68
N THR A 31 7.39 22.82 26.65
CA THR A 31 6.72 24.01 26.11
C THR A 31 5.23 23.90 26.38
N ALA A 32 4.65 24.91 27.02
CA ALA A 32 3.21 25.01 27.25
C ALA A 32 2.52 25.78 26.11
N ASN A 33 1.30 25.38 25.76
CA ASN A 33 0.52 26.01 24.71
C ASN A 33 -0.32 27.17 25.27
N GLN A 34 -0.13 28.39 24.75
CA GLN A 34 -0.95 29.57 25.08
C GLN A 34 -1.84 30.05 23.92
N LEU A 35 -2.04 29.25 22.87
CA LEU A 35 -2.97 29.60 21.81
C LEU A 35 -4.41 29.63 22.32
N VAL A 36 -5.13 30.72 22.02
CA VAL A 36 -6.55 30.91 22.38
C VAL A 36 -7.45 29.91 21.64
N GLU A 37 -7.11 29.61 20.39
CA GLU A 37 -7.82 28.65 19.54
C GLU A 37 -6.97 27.41 19.32
N ARG A 38 -7.57 26.23 19.53
CA ARG A 38 -6.88 24.94 19.34
C ARG A 38 -6.50 24.66 17.88
N ARG A 39 -7.22 25.26 16.94
CA ARG A 39 -7.04 25.10 15.49
C ARG A 39 -7.27 26.43 14.81
N ILE A 40 -6.25 26.94 14.15
CA ILE A 40 -6.28 28.16 13.34
C ILE A 40 -6.34 27.74 11.88
N SER A 41 -7.37 28.17 11.16
CA SER A 41 -7.46 27.93 9.71
C SER A 41 -6.62 28.98 8.97
N VAL A 42 -5.67 28.54 8.14
CA VAL A 42 -4.74 29.42 7.42
C VAL A 42 -5.15 29.55 5.95
N GLY A 43 -5.48 28.42 5.29
CA GLY A 43 -5.98 28.39 3.92
C GLY A 43 -5.09 29.07 2.88
N SER A 44 -3.75 29.01 3.04
CA SER A 44 -2.78 29.69 2.17
C SER A 44 -1.62 28.77 1.80
N GLY A 45 -1.23 28.78 0.52
CA GLY A 45 -0.26 27.83 -0.03
C GLY A 45 -0.75 26.39 0.11
N ALA A 46 0.15 25.48 0.47
CA ALA A 46 -0.19 24.09 0.76
C ALA A 46 -0.78 23.90 2.18
N THR A 47 -0.96 24.94 2.99
CA THR A 47 -1.40 24.84 4.38
C THR A 47 -2.89 25.10 4.54
N ILE A 48 -3.62 24.11 5.07
CA ILE A 48 -5.04 24.20 5.41
C ILE A 48 -5.21 24.86 6.77
N ALA A 49 -4.59 24.29 7.81
CA ALA A 49 -4.76 24.71 9.19
C ALA A 49 -3.53 24.39 10.04
N VAL A 50 -3.38 25.09 11.15
CA VAL A 50 -2.37 24.81 12.17
C VAL A 50 -3.08 24.57 13.49
N SER A 51 -2.72 23.49 14.18
CA SER A 51 -3.26 23.15 15.48
C SER A 51 -2.13 22.87 16.46
N ALA A 52 -2.35 23.18 17.74
CA ALA A 52 -1.38 22.91 18.79
C ALA A 52 -2.06 22.09 19.90
N VAL A 53 -1.44 20.98 20.28
CA VAL A 53 -1.94 20.07 21.32
C VAL A 53 -0.83 19.87 22.34
N GLU A 54 -1.14 20.15 23.60
CA GLU A 54 -0.24 19.92 24.72
C GLU A 54 -0.58 18.59 25.39
N ALA A 55 0.41 17.72 25.56
CA ALA A 55 0.27 16.46 26.27
C ALA A 55 1.62 16.04 26.87
N GLY A 56 1.61 15.67 28.17
CA GLY A 56 2.77 15.05 28.81
C GLY A 56 4.04 15.90 28.84
N GLY A 57 3.92 17.22 29.04
CA GLY A 57 5.06 18.16 29.07
C GLY A 57 5.63 18.48 27.69
N LYS A 58 4.95 18.09 26.60
CA LYS A 58 5.32 18.43 25.23
C LYS A 58 4.16 19.14 24.55
N THR A 59 4.46 20.13 23.73
CA THR A 59 3.49 20.72 22.81
C THR A 59 3.78 20.27 21.39
N ARG A 60 2.80 19.60 20.77
CA ARG A 60 2.83 19.20 19.37
C ARG A 60 2.05 20.19 18.53
N VAL A 61 2.73 20.83 17.59
CA VAL A 61 2.11 21.71 16.59
C VAL A 61 1.94 20.93 15.29
N VAL A 62 0.71 20.72 14.85
CA VAL A 62 0.38 20.00 13.61
C VAL A 62 -0.12 20.99 12.56
N ILE A 63 0.60 21.05 11.45
CA ILE A 63 0.24 21.77 10.22
C ILE A 63 -0.47 20.78 9.29
N GLU A 64 -1.76 20.99 9.06
CA GLU A 64 -2.55 20.27 8.08
C GLU A 64 -2.29 20.84 6.69
N LEU A 65 -1.98 19.97 5.73
CA LEU A 65 -1.68 20.37 4.37
C LEU A 65 -2.76 19.92 3.37
N SER A 66 -2.90 20.62 2.25
CA SER A 66 -3.76 20.24 1.12
C SER A 66 -3.09 19.24 0.18
N SER A 67 -1.77 19.27 0.13
CA SER A 67 -0.90 18.44 -0.71
C SER A 67 0.45 18.27 -0.02
N ARG A 68 1.25 17.31 -0.46
CA ARG A 68 2.61 17.15 0.05
C ARG A 68 3.42 18.41 -0.24
N ALA A 69 4.08 18.94 0.79
CA ALA A 69 4.90 20.13 0.72
C ALA A 69 6.24 19.91 1.42
N GLU A 70 7.29 20.53 0.90
CA GLU A 70 8.56 20.61 1.61
C GLU A 70 8.49 21.72 2.67
N TYR A 71 9.31 21.61 3.70
CA TYR A 71 9.40 22.66 4.71
C TYR A 71 10.85 23.00 5.04
N SER A 72 11.07 24.25 5.42
CA SER A 72 12.31 24.70 6.03
C SER A 72 12.00 25.51 7.28
N THR A 73 12.77 25.29 8.35
CA THR A 73 12.64 26.07 9.58
C THR A 73 13.80 27.04 9.71
N ARG A 74 13.50 28.26 10.15
CA ARG A 74 14.48 29.29 10.46
C ARG A 74 14.14 29.90 11.80
N ARG A 75 15.15 30.05 12.66
CA ARG A 75 15.01 30.73 13.95
C ARG A 75 15.33 32.21 13.76
N ASP A 76 14.50 33.07 14.31
CA ASP A 76 14.71 34.51 14.36
C ASP A 76 14.45 35.01 15.80
N GLY A 77 15.52 35.05 16.60
CA GLY A 77 15.42 35.33 18.04
C GLY A 77 14.54 34.32 18.78
N ASN A 78 13.40 34.80 19.27
CA ASN A 78 12.40 34.01 19.99
C ASN A 78 11.33 33.39 19.07
N ASP A 79 11.40 33.66 17.77
CA ASP A 79 10.43 33.15 16.82
C ASP A 79 11.02 31.99 16.01
N LEU A 80 10.18 30.99 15.75
CA LEU A 80 10.43 29.95 14.78
C LEU A 80 9.57 30.22 13.54
N ILE A 81 10.23 30.46 12.41
CA ILE A 81 9.59 30.65 11.12
C ILE A 81 9.65 29.34 10.36
N VAL A 82 8.49 28.78 10.03
CA VAL A 82 8.36 27.60 9.17
C VAL A 82 7.89 28.05 7.80
N THR A 83 8.74 27.87 6.80
CA THR A 83 8.36 28.06 5.40
C THR A 83 7.88 26.73 4.86
N VAL A 84 6.66 26.68 4.33
CA VAL A 84 6.07 25.50 3.68
C VAL A 84 6.00 25.80 2.20
N SER A 85 6.78 25.05 1.41
CA SER A 85 6.89 25.21 -0.03
C SER A 85 6.03 24.19 -0.73
N ASP A 86 5.04 24.66 -1.48
CA ASP A 86 4.25 23.80 -2.36
C ASP A 86 5.15 23.30 -3.49
N VAL A 87 5.28 21.97 -3.63
CA VAL A 87 6.04 21.37 -4.72
C VAL A 87 5.16 21.42 -5.97
N VAL A 88 4.97 22.61 -6.51
CA VAL A 88 4.48 22.76 -7.88
C VAL A 88 5.57 22.18 -8.76
N ARG A 89 5.32 21.00 -9.33
CA ARG A 89 6.19 20.36 -10.32
C ARG A 89 6.31 21.25 -11.56
N ASN A 90 7.14 22.28 -11.48
CA ASN A 90 7.62 23.01 -12.64
C ASN A 90 8.77 22.23 -13.25
N LEU A 91 8.44 21.45 -14.28
CA LEU A 91 9.40 20.95 -15.25
C LEU A 91 9.98 22.14 -16.02
N SER A 92 11.16 22.63 -15.62
CA SER A 92 12.08 23.31 -16.54
C SER A 92 13.50 23.39 -15.99
N ALA A 93 14.43 23.05 -16.87
CA ALA A 93 15.85 22.83 -16.63
C ALA A 93 16.62 24.11 -16.30
N ALA A 94 17.61 23.98 -15.42
CA ALA A 94 18.89 24.68 -15.55
C ALA A 94 19.99 23.93 -14.79
N SER A 95 21.04 23.57 -15.51
CA SER A 95 22.28 23.02 -14.97
C SER A 95 23.09 24.06 -14.19
N ALA A 96 23.95 23.52 -13.33
CA ALA A 96 25.12 24.11 -12.68
C ALA A 96 24.86 25.09 -11.53
N THR A 97 25.16 24.67 -10.30
CA THR A 97 26.54 24.75 -9.75
C THR A 97 26.57 23.94 -8.47
N SER A 98 27.53 23.02 -8.36
CA SER A 98 27.85 22.33 -7.11
C SER A 98 28.38 23.34 -6.11
N THR A 99 27.49 23.86 -5.26
CA THR A 99 27.86 24.44 -3.99
C THR A 99 27.65 23.36 -2.95
N GLU A 100 28.76 22.88 -2.38
CA GLU A 100 28.80 22.05 -1.20
C GLU A 100 27.93 22.68 -0.10
N LEU A 101 26.72 22.16 0.08
CA LEU A 101 26.11 22.14 1.40
C LEU A 101 26.60 20.88 2.08
N VAL A 102 27.52 21.08 3.02
CA VAL A 102 27.77 20.18 4.15
C VAL A 102 26.44 19.95 4.87
N SER A 103 25.63 19.03 4.37
CA SER A 103 24.75 18.25 5.23
C SER A 103 25.66 17.40 6.08
N SER A 104 25.58 17.53 7.40
CA SER A 104 26.21 16.64 8.35
C SER A 104 25.85 15.19 8.00
N ARG A 105 26.71 14.51 7.23
CA ARG A 105 26.73 13.06 7.10
C ARG A 105 27.16 12.52 8.46
N GLY A 106 26.20 12.46 9.39
CA GLY A 106 26.26 11.50 10.47
C GLY A 106 26.38 10.09 9.87
N ALA A 107 27.00 9.18 10.61
CA ALA A 107 27.14 7.79 10.19
C ALA A 107 25.80 7.23 9.65
N PRO A 108 25.83 6.33 8.65
CA PRO A 108 24.61 5.69 8.15
C PRO A 108 23.84 5.10 9.34
N ALA A 109 22.54 5.39 9.41
CA ALA A 109 21.73 4.86 10.48
C ALA A 109 21.67 3.34 10.36
N SER A 110 21.48 2.63 11.48
CA SER A 110 21.25 1.18 11.44
C SER A 110 20.01 0.84 12.24
N VAL A 111 19.23 -0.11 11.72
CA VAL A 111 18.15 -0.77 12.45
C VAL A 111 18.79 -1.82 13.34
N ASN A 112 18.90 -1.52 14.63
CA ASN A 112 19.60 -2.36 15.61
C ASN A 112 18.73 -3.53 16.07
N ASN A 113 17.44 -3.28 16.28
CA ASN A 113 16.51 -4.28 16.79
C ASN A 113 15.09 -4.03 16.28
N VAL A 114 14.33 -5.10 16.12
CA VAL A 114 12.89 -5.09 15.86
C VAL A 114 12.29 -6.08 16.85
N ASP A 115 11.47 -5.57 17.77
CA ASP A 115 10.78 -6.34 18.81
C ASP A 115 9.26 -6.22 18.62
N PHE A 116 8.52 -7.19 19.14
CA PHE A 116 7.07 -7.20 19.10
C PHE A 116 6.49 -7.48 20.49
N ARG A 117 5.50 -6.68 20.89
CA ARG A 117 4.79 -6.85 22.15
C ARG A 117 3.29 -6.73 21.96
N ARG A 118 2.55 -7.57 22.67
CA ARG A 118 1.09 -7.45 22.79
C ARG A 118 0.74 -6.41 23.85
N GLY A 119 -0.07 -5.43 23.48
CA GLY A 119 -0.63 -4.43 24.39
C GLY A 119 -1.82 -4.96 25.21
N PRO A 120 -2.23 -4.24 26.26
CA PRO A 120 -3.30 -4.65 27.18
C PRO A 120 -4.67 -4.82 26.51
N ASN A 121 -4.97 -4.10 25.42
CA ASN A 121 -6.28 -4.17 24.74
C ASN A 121 -6.26 -5.06 23.48
N GLY A 122 -5.21 -5.85 23.28
CA GLY A 122 -5.05 -6.74 22.12
C GLY A 122 -4.41 -6.08 20.89
N GLU A 123 -3.91 -4.85 21.02
CA GLU A 123 -3.07 -4.20 20.03
C GLU A 123 -1.69 -4.88 19.90
N GLY A 124 -1.16 -4.91 18.68
CA GLY A 124 0.22 -5.31 18.41
C GLY A 124 1.10 -4.08 18.39
N ARG A 125 2.12 -4.03 19.26
CA ARG A 125 3.12 -2.97 19.30
C ARG A 125 4.43 -3.49 18.70
N VAL A 126 4.85 -2.92 17.58
CA VAL A 126 6.15 -3.16 16.94
C VAL A 126 7.11 -2.07 17.42
N LEU A 127 8.26 -2.46 17.98
CA LEU A 127 9.29 -1.56 18.47
C LEU A 127 10.52 -1.70 17.58
N VAL A 128 10.88 -0.65 16.87
CA VAL A 128 12.05 -0.62 15.99
C VAL A 128 13.09 0.30 16.61
N SER A 129 14.21 -0.26 17.07
CA SER A 129 15.31 0.50 17.68
C SER A 129 16.34 0.87 16.63
N PHE A 130 16.65 2.15 16.54
CA PHE A 130 17.66 2.69 15.62
C PHE A 130 18.96 3.06 16.32
N SER A 131 20.03 3.29 15.55
CA SER A 131 21.33 3.76 16.08
C SER A 131 21.37 5.24 16.43
N ARG A 132 20.46 6.05 15.87
CA ARG A 132 20.33 7.47 16.15
C ARG A 132 18.87 7.90 16.19
N ASP A 133 18.62 9.04 16.80
CA ASP A 133 17.32 9.69 16.76
C ASP A 133 17.09 10.41 15.41
N ASN A 134 15.83 10.80 15.18
CA ASN A 134 15.41 11.64 14.05
C ASN A 134 15.81 11.07 12.67
N ILE A 135 15.45 9.81 12.42
CA ILE A 135 15.63 9.15 11.13
C ILE A 135 14.36 9.36 10.32
N GLY A 136 14.50 9.71 9.05
CA GLY A 136 13.36 9.82 8.14
C GLY A 136 12.70 8.45 7.98
N THR A 137 11.46 8.34 8.42
CA THR A 137 10.62 7.16 8.20
C THR A 137 9.36 7.55 7.45
N ASP A 138 8.97 6.73 6.48
CA ASP A 138 7.70 6.82 5.78
C ASP A 138 6.87 5.58 6.13
N LEU A 139 5.64 5.77 6.58
CA LEU A 139 4.73 4.69 6.93
C LEU A 139 3.48 4.79 6.07
N ARG A 140 3.15 3.68 5.39
CA ARG A 140 1.96 3.57 4.56
C ARG A 140 1.30 2.21 4.69
N LYS A 141 -0.03 2.18 4.49
CA LYS A 141 -0.81 0.95 4.45
C LYS A 141 -1.02 0.52 3.00
N GLU A 142 -0.55 -0.68 2.67
CA GLU A 142 -0.72 -1.31 1.35
C GLU A 142 -1.58 -2.57 1.53
N GLY A 143 -2.90 -2.46 1.33
CA GLY A 143 -3.82 -3.59 1.46
C GLY A 143 -3.81 -4.20 2.88
N SER A 144 -3.32 -5.43 3.00
CA SER A 144 -3.21 -6.19 4.26
C SER A 144 -1.82 -6.08 4.91
N LYS A 145 -0.96 -5.15 4.48
CA LYS A 145 0.34 -4.91 5.10
C LYS A 145 0.57 -3.43 5.38
N ILE A 146 1.34 -3.15 6.43
CA ILE A 146 1.91 -1.83 6.69
C ILE A 146 3.36 -1.88 6.23
N VAL A 147 3.73 -0.94 5.37
CA VAL A 147 5.09 -0.79 4.86
C VAL A 147 5.70 0.43 5.49
N VAL A 148 6.87 0.24 6.11
CA VAL A 148 7.67 1.30 6.69
C VAL A 148 8.99 1.38 5.96
N ASP A 149 9.24 2.49 5.28
CA ASP A 149 10.52 2.78 4.64
C ASP A 149 11.34 3.67 5.57
N VAL A 150 12.55 3.23 5.88
CA VAL A 150 13.53 3.94 6.72
C VAL A 150 14.66 4.40 5.81
N PHE A 151 14.79 5.72 5.62
CA PHE A 151 15.77 6.28 4.69
C PHE A 151 17.18 6.33 5.29
N ASP A 152 18.19 6.14 4.43
CA ASP A 152 19.62 6.20 4.81
C ASP A 152 20.00 5.28 5.98
N ALA A 153 19.35 4.11 6.04
CA ALA A 153 19.57 3.10 7.07
C ALA A 153 19.99 1.74 6.50
N THR A 154 20.76 0.97 7.28
CA THR A 154 21.12 -0.43 7.00
C THR A 154 20.53 -1.36 8.07
N VAL A 155 20.35 -2.64 7.74
CA VAL A 155 19.88 -3.66 8.71
C VAL A 155 21.09 -4.25 9.43
N ALA A 156 21.06 -4.32 10.77
CA ALA A 156 22.10 -5.02 11.52
C ALA A 156 22.11 -6.53 11.19
N GLU A 157 23.30 -7.12 11.00
CA GLU A 157 23.45 -8.54 10.62
C GLU A 157 22.88 -9.52 11.67
N SER A 158 22.74 -9.06 12.92
CA SER A 158 22.13 -9.82 14.02
C SER A 158 20.61 -9.82 14.03
N LEU A 159 19.95 -9.02 13.19
CA LEU A 159 18.50 -8.90 13.18
C LEU A 159 17.86 -10.10 12.45
N PRO A 160 16.86 -10.77 13.04
CA PRO A 160 16.09 -11.77 12.31
C PRO A 160 15.39 -11.11 11.12
N ARG A 161 15.55 -11.70 9.92
CA ARG A 161 14.92 -11.20 8.70
C ARG A 161 13.40 -11.17 8.79
N ARG A 162 12.81 -12.14 9.51
CA ARG A 162 11.37 -12.26 9.71
C ARG A 162 11.05 -12.70 11.15
N LEU A 163 10.07 -12.04 11.75
CA LEU A 163 9.48 -12.36 13.04
C LEU A 163 8.04 -12.84 12.81
N ASP A 164 7.71 -13.99 13.37
CA ASP A 164 6.35 -14.53 13.39
C ASP A 164 5.68 -14.20 14.72
N VAL A 165 4.50 -13.60 14.67
CA VAL A 165 3.80 -13.07 15.85
C VAL A 165 2.33 -13.50 15.91
N THR A 166 1.95 -14.54 15.15
CA THR A 166 0.58 -15.07 15.08
C THR A 166 0.04 -15.54 16.44
N ASP A 167 0.91 -16.08 17.30
CA ASP A 167 0.50 -16.66 18.59
C ASP A 167 0.05 -15.62 19.63
N PHE A 168 0.32 -14.34 19.37
CA PHE A 168 -0.01 -13.26 20.29
C PHE A 168 -1.45 -12.74 20.14
N ALA A 169 -2.27 -13.35 19.28
CA ALA A 169 -3.67 -12.97 19.08
C ALA A 169 -3.85 -11.45 18.87
N THR A 170 -2.99 -10.88 18.03
CA THR A 170 -3.02 -9.47 17.60
C THR A 170 -3.33 -9.40 16.11
N PRO A 171 -3.76 -8.25 15.57
CA PRO A 171 -3.95 -8.10 14.13
C PRO A 171 -2.66 -8.25 13.31
N VAL A 172 -1.48 -8.14 13.93
CA VAL A 172 -0.19 -8.33 13.26
C VAL A 172 0.12 -9.83 13.18
N SER A 173 0.47 -10.32 11.99
CA SER A 173 0.81 -11.73 11.77
C SER A 173 2.32 -11.96 11.64
N SER A 174 3.04 -11.09 10.91
CA SER A 174 4.50 -11.20 10.78
C SER A 174 5.15 -9.86 10.48
N ILE A 175 6.42 -9.71 10.84
CA ILE A 175 7.22 -8.52 10.59
C ILE A 175 8.47 -8.96 9.84
N GLU A 176 8.75 -8.36 8.69
CA GLU A 176 9.90 -8.68 7.84
C GLU A 176 10.72 -7.42 7.58
N ALA A 177 12.04 -7.49 7.73
CA ALA A 177 12.96 -6.39 7.47
C ALA A 177 13.83 -6.74 6.27
N THR A 178 13.75 -5.91 5.22
CA THR A 178 14.51 -6.08 3.97
C THR A 178 15.33 -4.84 3.67
N GLU A 179 16.58 -5.03 3.29
CA GLU A 179 17.45 -3.93 2.87
C GLU A 179 17.20 -3.59 1.40
N ARG A 180 17.14 -2.30 1.07
CA ARG A 180 16.92 -1.79 -0.29
C ARG A 180 17.93 -0.68 -0.62
N PRO A 181 18.15 -0.37 -1.91
CA PRO A 181 18.98 0.77 -2.29
C PRO A 181 18.42 2.07 -1.68
N GLY A 182 19.16 2.69 -0.76
CA GLY A 182 18.78 3.94 -0.09
C GLY A 182 18.06 3.78 1.26
N GLY A 183 17.90 2.56 1.80
CA GLY A 183 17.31 2.37 3.13
C GLY A 183 16.87 0.95 3.48
N VAL A 184 16.10 0.84 4.57
CA VAL A 184 15.48 -0.41 5.03
C VAL A 184 13.98 -0.33 4.84
N ARG A 185 13.36 -1.39 4.31
CA ARG A 185 11.91 -1.57 4.30
C ARG A 185 11.50 -2.61 5.33
N LEU A 186 10.65 -2.20 6.26
CA LEU A 186 9.91 -3.12 7.12
C LEU A 186 8.53 -3.38 6.55
N GLU A 187 8.20 -4.65 6.34
CA GLU A 187 6.87 -5.10 5.93
C GLU A 187 6.20 -5.80 7.12
N ILE A 188 5.11 -5.21 7.61
CA ILE A 188 4.33 -5.72 8.73
C ILE A 188 3.03 -6.27 8.15
N ALA A 189 2.91 -7.59 8.09
CA ALA A 189 1.70 -8.26 7.65
C ALA A 189 0.61 -8.14 8.73
N THR A 190 -0.59 -7.77 8.31
CA THR A 190 -1.74 -7.53 9.17
C THR A 190 -2.97 -8.28 8.66
N SER A 191 -3.92 -8.55 9.55
CA SER A 191 -5.16 -9.26 9.23
C SER A 191 -6.38 -8.42 9.62
N GLY A 192 -7.35 -8.35 8.71
CA GLY A 192 -8.60 -7.61 8.91
C GLY A 192 -8.49 -6.09 8.76
N ASP A 193 -9.55 -5.40 9.16
CA ASP A 193 -9.57 -3.95 9.22
C ASP A 193 -8.77 -3.49 10.44
N ILE A 194 -7.71 -2.73 10.19
CA ILE A 194 -6.77 -2.26 11.20
C ILE A 194 -6.71 -0.74 11.24
N ASP A 195 -6.62 -0.22 12.46
CA ASP A 195 -6.19 1.14 12.76
C ASP A 195 -4.75 1.10 13.26
N HIS A 196 -3.96 2.11 12.90
CA HIS A 196 -2.53 2.13 13.22
C HIS A 196 -2.07 3.53 13.60
N MET A 197 -1.14 3.58 14.55
CA MET A 197 -0.47 4.79 14.99
C MET A 197 1.02 4.54 15.06
N ALA A 198 1.83 5.51 14.63
CA ALA A 198 3.27 5.43 14.77
C ALA A 198 3.82 6.70 15.40
N TYR A 199 4.83 6.54 16.25
CA TYR A 199 5.52 7.64 16.90
C TYR A 199 6.95 7.23 17.24
N GLN A 200 7.86 8.21 17.22
CA GLN A 200 9.25 8.01 17.63
C GLN A 200 9.45 8.52 19.05
N SER A 201 10.13 7.74 19.88
CA SER A 201 10.55 8.07 21.23
C SER A 201 12.06 7.87 21.35
N GLY A 202 12.83 8.94 21.12
CA GLY A 202 14.29 8.87 21.09
C GLY A 202 14.78 8.02 19.91
N THR A 203 15.48 6.93 20.21
CA THR A 203 15.98 5.97 19.22
C THR A 203 14.95 4.92 18.82
N ASP A 204 13.84 4.79 19.55
CA ASP A 204 12.83 3.77 19.29
C ASP A 204 11.68 4.34 18.47
N PHE A 205 11.28 3.63 17.42
CA PHE A 205 10.10 3.90 16.62
C PHE A 205 9.04 2.85 16.91
N ILE A 206 7.92 3.30 17.47
CA ILE A 206 6.85 2.45 17.94
C ILE A 206 5.70 2.53 16.94
N ILE A 207 5.23 1.38 16.48
CA ILE A 207 4.05 1.23 15.64
C ILE A 207 3.02 0.42 16.41
N GLU A 208 1.89 1.04 16.72
CA GLU A 208 0.76 0.39 17.37
C GLU A 208 -0.28 0.04 16.31
N VAL A 209 -0.68 -1.22 16.27
CA VAL A 209 -1.66 -1.76 15.32
C VAL A 209 -2.81 -2.36 16.12
N SER A 210 -4.00 -1.82 15.96
CA SER A 210 -5.20 -2.29 16.64
C SER A 210 -6.23 -2.75 15.63
N ALA A 211 -6.99 -3.79 15.97
CA ALA A 211 -8.10 -4.23 15.13
C ALA A 211 -9.22 -3.20 15.25
N VAL A 212 -9.76 -2.73 14.12
CA VAL A 212 -10.96 -1.92 14.09
C VAL A 212 -12.07 -2.78 14.65
N LYS A 213 -12.51 -2.50 15.88
CA LYS A 213 -13.67 -3.15 16.46
C LYS A 213 -14.84 -2.82 15.55
N LEU A 214 -15.31 -3.84 14.83
CA LEU A 214 -16.44 -3.78 13.90
C LEU A 214 -17.70 -3.17 14.51
N GLN A 215 -17.76 -2.99 15.83
CA GLN A 215 -18.83 -2.26 16.50
C GLN A 215 -19.10 -0.89 15.87
N GLU A 216 -18.13 -0.08 15.43
CA GLU A 216 -18.50 1.24 14.84
C GLU A 216 -18.89 1.18 13.36
N GLN A 217 -18.29 0.29 12.56
CA GLN A 217 -18.57 0.23 11.13
C GLN A 217 -19.73 -0.72 10.76
N GLN A 218 -19.94 -1.81 11.52
CA GLN A 218 -21.16 -2.62 11.40
C GLN A 218 -22.38 -1.89 11.98
N ARG A 219 -22.23 -1.04 13.02
CA ARG A 219 -23.32 -0.15 13.46
C ARG A 219 -23.70 0.88 12.40
N ARG A 220 -22.75 1.33 11.56
CA ARG A 220 -23.04 2.26 10.45
C ARG A 220 -23.72 1.60 9.24
N LYS A 221 -23.54 0.29 9.02
CA LYS A 221 -24.08 -0.43 7.85
C LYS A 221 -25.35 -1.24 8.15
N LEU A 222 -25.59 -1.63 9.40
CA LEU A 222 -26.88 -2.19 9.84
C LEU A 222 -27.57 -1.15 10.72
N GLY A 223 -28.37 -0.28 10.08
CA GLY A 223 -29.30 0.68 10.65
C GLY A 223 -29.33 0.80 12.18
N ASP A 224 -28.33 1.45 12.76
CA ASP A 224 -28.47 1.96 14.13
C ASP A 224 -29.51 3.08 14.10
N ALA A 225 -30.38 3.09 15.12
CA ALA A 225 -31.49 4.04 15.19
C ALA A 225 -30.97 5.48 15.05
N PRO A 226 -31.67 6.36 14.30
CA PRO A 226 -31.25 7.75 14.11
C PRO A 226 -30.94 8.38 15.47
N LYS A 227 -29.71 8.90 15.61
CA LYS A 227 -29.29 9.63 16.80
C LYS A 227 -29.99 10.99 16.78
N TYR A 228 -30.89 11.18 17.72
CA TYR A 228 -31.66 12.40 17.88
C TYR A 228 -30.88 13.40 18.75
N GLU A 229 -30.64 14.60 18.22
CA GLU A 229 -29.82 15.66 18.85
C GLU A 229 -30.65 16.92 19.16
N GLY A 230 -31.95 16.89 18.87
CA GLY A 230 -32.84 18.02 19.10
C GLY A 230 -33.02 18.38 20.59
N THR A 231 -33.31 19.64 20.87
CA THR A 231 -33.72 20.08 22.21
C THR A 231 -34.96 19.30 22.67
N PRO A 232 -34.99 18.83 23.93
CA PRO A 232 -36.10 18.05 24.43
C PRO A 232 -37.36 18.89 24.60
N LEU A 233 -38.49 18.31 24.25
CA LEU A 233 -39.80 18.94 24.28
C LEU A 233 -40.80 18.08 25.04
N THR A 234 -41.80 18.74 25.62
CA THR A 234 -42.95 18.07 26.22
C THR A 234 -44.22 18.66 25.64
N PHE A 235 -45.03 17.83 24.96
CA PHE A 235 -46.27 18.23 24.33
C PHE A 235 -47.39 17.23 24.60
N ASN A 236 -48.61 17.73 24.63
CA ASN A 236 -49.81 16.89 24.70
C ASN A 236 -50.81 17.38 23.64
N PHE A 237 -50.94 16.61 22.57
CA PHE A 237 -51.87 16.90 21.48
C PHE A 237 -53.01 15.91 21.52
N GLN A 238 -54.24 16.43 21.44
CA GLN A 238 -55.46 15.64 21.34
C GLN A 238 -56.26 16.17 20.16
N ASP A 239 -56.40 15.33 19.13
CA ASP A 239 -57.14 15.64 17.90
C ASP A 239 -56.73 16.96 17.22
N ILE A 240 -55.42 17.22 17.15
CA ILE A 240 -54.89 18.45 16.54
C ILE A 240 -54.52 18.16 15.07
N PRO A 241 -54.85 19.04 14.11
CA PRO A 241 -54.40 18.89 12.72
C PRO A 241 -52.88 18.76 12.64
N VAL A 242 -52.39 17.80 11.85
CA VAL A 242 -50.94 17.52 11.73
C VAL A 242 -50.15 18.76 11.31
N ARG A 243 -50.73 19.60 10.44
CA ARG A 243 -50.13 20.88 10.01
C ARG A 243 -49.82 21.81 11.19
N SER A 244 -50.75 21.95 12.13
CA SER A 244 -50.58 22.81 13.31
C SER A 244 -49.48 22.27 14.23
N VAL A 245 -49.38 20.94 14.35
CA VAL A 245 -48.32 20.30 15.14
C VAL A 245 -46.94 20.50 14.49
N LEU A 246 -46.84 20.33 13.17
CA LEU A 246 -45.60 20.57 12.43
C LEU A 246 -45.16 22.03 12.51
N GLN A 247 -46.10 22.98 12.47
CA GLN A 247 -45.81 24.40 12.64
C GLN A 247 -45.28 24.70 14.04
N LEU A 248 -45.85 24.11 15.09
CA LEU A 248 -45.34 24.29 16.45
C LEU A 248 -43.91 23.74 16.60
N ILE A 249 -43.61 22.60 15.97
CA ILE A 249 -42.24 22.06 15.94
C ILE A 249 -41.29 22.98 15.17
N ALA A 250 -41.73 23.56 14.05
CA ALA A 250 -40.97 24.54 13.27
C ALA A 250 -40.60 25.77 14.13
N ASP A 251 -41.58 26.31 14.85
CA ASP A 251 -41.41 27.50 15.70
C ASP A 251 -40.42 27.24 16.85
N VAL A 252 -40.46 26.05 17.45
CA VAL A 252 -39.57 25.73 18.59
C VAL A 252 -38.17 25.29 18.14
N SER A 253 -38.04 24.65 16.98
CA SER A 253 -36.74 24.22 16.44
C SER A 253 -36.03 25.32 15.64
N GLU A 254 -36.66 26.48 15.44
CA GLU A 254 -36.18 27.56 14.56
C GLU A 254 -35.92 27.10 13.12
N LEU A 255 -36.62 26.06 12.67
CA LEU A 255 -36.48 25.49 11.34
C LEU A 255 -37.63 25.90 10.43
N ASN A 256 -37.32 26.18 9.17
CA ASN A 256 -38.34 26.45 8.17
C ASN A 256 -38.94 25.11 7.69
N ILE A 257 -40.15 24.79 8.14
CA ILE A 257 -40.90 23.60 7.70
C ILE A 257 -42.01 24.03 6.74
N VAL A 258 -42.00 23.48 5.52
CA VAL A 258 -43.03 23.69 4.50
C VAL A 258 -43.85 22.41 4.37
N VAL A 259 -45.15 22.51 4.65
CA VAL A 259 -46.08 21.37 4.61
C VAL A 259 -46.89 21.43 3.31
N ALA A 260 -46.94 20.33 2.56
CA ALA A 260 -47.76 20.23 1.35
C ALA A 260 -49.27 20.30 1.67
N ASP A 261 -50.07 20.78 0.71
CA ASP A 261 -51.53 20.88 0.87
C ASP A 261 -52.26 19.54 0.92
N SER A 262 -51.60 18.49 0.41
CA SER A 262 -52.03 17.11 0.49
C SER A 262 -51.95 16.50 1.90
N VAL A 263 -51.28 17.15 2.85
CA VAL A 263 -51.15 16.68 4.23
C VAL A 263 -52.47 16.91 4.99
N GLN A 264 -53.22 15.83 5.20
CA GLN A 264 -54.51 15.84 5.90
C GLN A 264 -54.48 14.90 7.11
N GLY A 265 -55.37 15.18 8.07
CA GLY A 265 -55.58 14.35 9.26
C GLY A 265 -55.21 15.04 10.58
N SER A 266 -55.67 14.47 11.68
CA SER A 266 -55.39 14.90 13.05
C SER A 266 -54.54 13.88 13.79
N VAL A 267 -53.67 14.33 14.69
CA VAL A 267 -52.78 13.50 15.51
C VAL A 267 -53.10 13.67 16.99
N THR A 268 -53.08 12.55 17.72
CA THR A 268 -53.23 12.52 19.18
C THR A 268 -51.99 11.85 19.75
N THR A 269 -51.10 12.64 20.35
CA THR A 269 -49.81 12.17 20.88
C THR A 269 -49.46 12.93 22.15
N ARG A 270 -48.96 12.20 23.15
CA ARG A 270 -48.37 12.77 24.37
C ARG A 270 -46.87 12.45 24.38
N LEU A 271 -46.05 13.48 24.29
CA LEU A 271 -44.59 13.41 24.27
C LEU A 271 -44.07 14.08 25.55
N VAL A 272 -43.17 13.42 26.28
CA VAL A 272 -42.58 13.96 27.51
C VAL A 272 -41.07 13.84 27.42
N ASN A 273 -40.38 14.96 27.48
CA ASN A 273 -38.92 15.04 27.38
C ASN A 273 -38.34 14.31 26.15
N VAL A 274 -38.94 14.55 24.98
CA VAL A 274 -38.54 13.92 23.71
C VAL A 274 -37.86 14.97 22.82
N PRO A 275 -36.65 14.71 22.28
CA PRO A 275 -36.02 15.57 21.27
C PRO A 275 -36.95 15.90 20.10
N TRP A 276 -36.89 17.13 19.59
CA TRP A 276 -37.83 17.58 18.55
C TRP A 276 -37.74 16.83 17.23
N ASP A 277 -36.55 16.37 16.87
CA ASP A 277 -36.28 15.55 15.70
C ASP A 277 -36.86 14.14 15.85
N GLN A 278 -36.80 13.56 17.05
CA GLN A 278 -37.50 12.33 17.40
C GLN A 278 -39.02 12.49 17.39
N ALA A 279 -39.51 13.59 17.98
CA ALA A 279 -40.93 13.92 17.97
C ALA A 279 -41.47 14.05 16.55
N LEU A 280 -40.74 14.78 15.69
CA LEU A 280 -41.06 14.93 14.28
C LEU A 280 -41.13 13.58 13.58
N ASP A 281 -40.15 12.71 13.78
CA ASP A 281 -40.11 11.39 13.14
C ASP A 281 -41.29 10.50 13.55
N ILE A 282 -41.62 10.47 14.84
CA ILE A 282 -42.77 9.73 15.37
C ILE A 282 -44.08 10.22 14.72
N ILE A 283 -44.24 11.54 14.57
CA ILE A 283 -45.45 12.13 13.96
C ILE A 283 -45.54 11.80 12.47
N LEU A 284 -44.41 11.89 11.75
CA LEU A 284 -44.34 11.54 10.33
C LEU A 284 -44.69 10.06 10.12
N GLN A 285 -44.09 9.16 10.90
CA GLN A 285 -44.33 7.72 10.82
C GLN A 285 -45.79 7.36 11.17
N ALA A 286 -46.37 7.98 12.20
CA ALA A 286 -47.75 7.72 12.61
C ALA A 286 -48.79 8.10 11.53
N LYS A 287 -48.44 9.01 10.61
CA LYS A 287 -49.34 9.52 9.56
C LYS A 287 -48.92 9.17 8.14
N GLY A 288 -47.87 8.36 7.97
CA GLY A 288 -47.38 7.99 6.63
C GLY A 288 -46.90 9.21 5.84
N LEU A 289 -46.33 10.19 6.54
CA LEU A 289 -45.69 11.36 5.95
C LEU A 289 -44.19 11.13 5.92
N ASP A 290 -43.51 11.83 5.03
CA ASP A 290 -42.06 11.79 4.92
C ASP A 290 -41.53 13.23 4.75
N LYS A 291 -40.24 13.43 5.03
CA LYS A 291 -39.57 14.74 4.99
C LYS A 291 -38.41 14.74 4.00
N ARG A 292 -38.20 15.86 3.33
CA ARG A 292 -37.01 16.13 2.51
C ARG A 292 -36.38 17.44 2.95
N ARG A 293 -35.10 17.39 3.28
CA ARG A 293 -34.33 18.57 3.63
C ARG A 293 -33.62 19.09 2.40
N GLN A 294 -33.86 20.34 2.04
CA GLN A 294 -33.12 21.05 1.01
C GLN A 294 -32.52 22.29 1.64
N GLY A 295 -31.22 22.21 1.98
CA GLY A 295 -30.52 23.26 2.72
C GLY A 295 -31.13 23.53 4.10
N GLY A 296 -31.67 24.74 4.27
CA GLY A 296 -32.29 25.23 5.51
C GLY A 296 -33.81 25.07 5.58
N VAL A 297 -34.44 24.41 4.60
CA VAL A 297 -35.89 24.19 4.56
C VAL A 297 -36.19 22.69 4.59
N ILE A 298 -37.18 22.30 5.39
CA ILE A 298 -37.71 20.94 5.47
C ILE A 298 -39.06 20.91 4.77
N TRP A 299 -39.16 20.18 3.68
CA TRP A 299 -40.42 19.93 3.00
C TRP A 299 -41.05 18.64 3.53
N VAL A 300 -42.32 18.69 3.93
CA VAL A 300 -43.08 17.54 4.45
C VAL A 300 -44.30 17.28 3.56
N ALA A 301 -44.42 16.05 3.09
CA ALA A 301 -45.52 15.61 2.24
C ALA A 301 -45.84 14.12 2.47
N PRO A 302 -46.97 13.61 1.97
CA PRO A 302 -47.27 12.18 2.01
C PRO A 302 -46.20 11.37 1.27
N THR A 303 -45.83 10.20 1.81
CA THR A 303 -44.77 9.36 1.24
C THR A 303 -45.00 9.04 -0.24
N LYS A 304 -46.27 8.86 -0.64
CA LYS A 304 -46.65 8.58 -2.03
C LYS A 304 -46.31 9.74 -2.98
N GLU A 305 -46.62 10.98 -2.60
CA GLU A 305 -46.34 12.16 -3.43
C GLU A 305 -44.83 12.38 -3.59
N ILE A 306 -44.08 12.17 -2.51
CA ILE A 306 -42.62 12.26 -2.54
C ILE A 306 -42.04 11.19 -3.47
N ALA A 307 -42.50 9.94 -3.34
CA ALA A 307 -42.05 8.84 -4.19
C ALA A 307 -42.37 9.08 -5.68
N GLU A 308 -43.57 9.54 -6.01
CA GLU A 308 -43.96 9.85 -7.40
C GLU A 308 -43.11 10.99 -7.97
N ARG A 309 -42.84 12.04 -7.18
CA ARG A 309 -41.99 13.16 -7.60
C ARG A 309 -40.55 12.70 -7.82
N GLU A 310 -40.00 11.91 -6.92
CA GLU A 310 -38.64 11.36 -7.06
C GLU A 310 -38.52 10.46 -8.29
N GLN A 311 -39.50 9.59 -8.52
CA GLN A 311 -39.56 8.77 -9.73
C GLN A 311 -39.62 9.64 -11.00
N ALA A 312 -40.49 10.64 -11.03
CA ALA A 312 -40.60 11.54 -12.18
C ALA A 312 -39.30 12.35 -12.42
N LEU A 313 -38.59 12.73 -11.36
CA LEU A 313 -37.30 13.41 -11.46
C LEU A 313 -36.21 12.48 -12.01
N GLU A 314 -36.14 11.23 -11.52
CA GLU A 314 -35.20 10.23 -12.04
C GLU A 314 -35.52 9.83 -13.49
N ASP A 315 -36.79 9.66 -13.83
CA ASP A 315 -37.23 9.38 -15.20
C ASP A 315 -36.91 10.55 -16.13
N ALA A 316 -37.13 11.79 -15.68
CA ALA A 316 -36.73 12.98 -16.42
C ALA A 316 -35.21 13.02 -16.63
N ARG A 317 -34.42 12.73 -15.59
CA ARG A 317 -32.97 12.67 -15.67
C ARG A 317 -32.51 11.62 -16.70
N ASN A 318 -33.05 10.41 -16.62
CA ASN A 318 -32.76 9.33 -17.58
C ASN A 318 -33.18 9.72 -19.00
N ALA A 319 -34.33 10.39 -19.16
CA ALA A 319 -34.79 10.87 -20.46
C ALA A 319 -33.89 11.99 -21.02
N LEU A 320 -33.31 12.84 -20.17
CA LEU A 320 -32.32 13.83 -20.58
C LEU A 320 -31.03 13.14 -21.05
N GLU A 321 -30.50 12.18 -20.29
CA GLU A 321 -29.30 11.40 -20.68
C GLU A 321 -29.52 10.68 -22.01
N VAL A 322 -30.69 10.08 -22.24
CA VAL A 322 -31.04 9.44 -23.52
C VAL A 322 -31.15 10.47 -24.66
N ARG A 323 -31.52 11.72 -24.40
CA ARG A 323 -31.64 12.78 -25.41
C ARG A 323 -30.30 13.44 -25.75
N GLU A 324 -29.26 13.23 -24.95
CA GLU A 324 -27.93 13.72 -25.29
C GLU A 324 -27.45 13.08 -26.61
N PRO A 325 -26.82 13.88 -27.49
CA PRO A 325 -26.29 13.35 -28.75
C PRO A 325 -25.10 12.43 -28.48
N LEU A 326 -25.09 11.28 -29.16
CA LEU A 326 -23.91 10.41 -29.18
C LEU A 326 -22.85 11.06 -30.08
N ILE A 327 -21.61 11.06 -29.60
CA ILE A 327 -20.44 11.48 -30.37
C ILE A 327 -19.50 10.29 -30.52
N THR A 328 -18.77 10.27 -31.63
CA THR A 328 -17.76 9.23 -31.88
C THR A 328 -16.37 9.83 -31.68
N GLU A 329 -15.56 9.17 -30.86
CA GLU A 329 -14.19 9.57 -30.59
C GLU A 329 -13.21 8.42 -30.86
N TYR A 330 -12.03 8.77 -31.39
CA TYR A 330 -10.94 7.86 -31.69
C TYR A 330 -9.83 8.04 -30.65
N ILE A 331 -9.46 6.96 -29.97
CA ILE A 331 -8.38 6.96 -28.96
C ILE A 331 -7.31 5.97 -29.39
N ALA A 332 -6.09 6.46 -29.61
CA ALA A 332 -4.94 5.62 -29.89
C ALA A 332 -4.35 5.07 -28.59
N ILE A 333 -4.01 3.78 -28.57
CA ILE A 333 -3.38 3.13 -27.41
C ILE A 333 -1.91 2.87 -27.73
N ASN A 334 -1.03 3.18 -26.79
CA ASN A 334 0.42 3.17 -27.01
C ASN A 334 1.12 1.92 -26.44
N TYR A 335 0.79 1.53 -25.22
CA TYR A 335 1.44 0.45 -24.49
C TYR A 335 0.57 -0.82 -24.41
N GLY A 336 -0.75 -0.65 -24.30
CA GLY A 336 -1.74 -1.73 -24.31
C GLY A 336 -2.21 -2.17 -25.70
N LYS A 337 -2.95 -3.28 -25.75
CA LYS A 337 -3.68 -3.70 -26.97
C LYS A 337 -5.11 -3.18 -26.94
N ALA A 338 -5.55 -2.56 -28.04
CA ALA A 338 -6.91 -2.05 -28.19
C ALA A 338 -7.99 -3.12 -28.04
N LYS A 339 -7.71 -4.33 -28.52
CA LYS A 339 -8.61 -5.47 -28.34
C LYS A 339 -8.89 -5.80 -26.88
N ASP A 340 -7.84 -5.83 -26.05
CA ASP A 340 -7.94 -6.19 -24.64
C ASP A 340 -8.65 -5.08 -23.86
N MET A 341 -8.39 -3.82 -24.21
CA MET A 341 -9.11 -2.67 -23.61
C MET A 341 -10.59 -2.65 -23.99
N ALA A 342 -10.93 -2.93 -25.25
CA ALA A 342 -12.32 -3.06 -25.68
C ALA A 342 -13.04 -4.22 -24.97
N ALA A 343 -12.33 -5.34 -24.73
CA ALA A 343 -12.86 -6.44 -23.95
C ALA A 343 -13.13 -6.02 -22.51
N LEU A 344 -12.21 -5.36 -21.81
CA LEU A 344 -12.45 -4.89 -20.43
C LEU A 344 -13.64 -3.92 -20.34
N LEU A 345 -13.75 -2.97 -21.26
CA LEU A 345 -14.86 -1.99 -21.28
C LEU A 345 -16.23 -2.64 -21.52
N THR A 346 -16.28 -3.80 -22.18
CA THR A 346 -17.53 -4.50 -22.53
C THR A 346 -17.82 -5.73 -21.66
N GLU A 347 -16.81 -6.44 -21.16
CA GLU A 347 -16.94 -7.65 -20.36
C GLU A 347 -17.20 -7.34 -18.88
N ASP A 348 -16.56 -6.33 -18.29
CA ASP A 348 -16.85 -5.92 -16.91
C ASP A 348 -18.29 -5.37 -16.79
N SER A 349 -18.80 -4.75 -17.85
CA SER A 349 -20.22 -4.33 -17.92
C SER A 349 -21.19 -5.51 -17.91
N LYS A 350 -20.76 -6.71 -18.32
CA LYS A 350 -21.59 -7.92 -18.41
C LYS A 350 -21.43 -8.85 -17.20
N LYS A 351 -20.24 -8.86 -16.57
CA LYS A 351 -19.92 -9.79 -15.48
C LYS A 351 -20.57 -9.45 -14.14
N ALA A 352 -21.10 -8.24 -13.98
CA ALA A 352 -21.92 -7.86 -12.83
C ALA A 352 -23.27 -8.61 -12.74
N THR A 353 -23.68 -9.34 -13.80
CA THR A 353 -24.99 -10.05 -13.83
C THR A 353 -24.90 -11.57 -13.71
N THR A 354 -23.71 -12.18 -13.63
CA THR A 354 -23.61 -13.66 -13.62
C THR A 354 -22.67 -14.20 -12.54
N THR A 355 -22.82 -13.79 -11.28
CA THR A 355 -22.29 -14.58 -10.16
C THR A 355 -23.07 -14.35 -8.85
N SER A 356 -24.29 -14.85 -8.78
CA SER A 356 -24.82 -15.42 -7.52
C SER A 356 -25.85 -16.49 -7.87
N GLY A 357 -25.57 -17.73 -7.48
CA GLY A 357 -26.46 -18.86 -7.69
C GLY A 357 -27.79 -18.72 -6.95
N GLY A 358 -28.78 -19.46 -7.45
CA GLY A 358 -29.91 -19.94 -6.64
C GLY A 358 -31.15 -19.04 -6.58
N GLY A 359 -32.00 -19.15 -7.60
CA GLY A 359 -33.47 -19.04 -7.53
C GLY A 359 -34.12 -17.95 -6.68
N ALA A 360 -34.51 -16.84 -7.32
CA ALA A 360 -35.77 -16.14 -7.05
C ALA A 360 -36.03 -15.13 -8.18
N THR A 361 -37.14 -15.30 -8.89
CA THR A 361 -37.65 -14.37 -9.89
C THR A 361 -38.11 -13.08 -9.22
N THR A 362 -37.29 -12.03 -9.26
CA THR A 362 -37.76 -10.65 -9.12
C THR A 362 -37.09 -9.79 -10.18
N SER A 363 -37.90 -9.36 -11.13
CA SER A 363 -37.58 -8.38 -12.14
C SER A 363 -37.52 -6.98 -11.50
N SER A 364 -36.33 -6.40 -11.35
CA SER A 364 -36.14 -4.95 -11.55
C SER A 364 -34.69 -4.52 -11.44
N ALA A 365 -34.30 -3.65 -12.37
CA ALA A 365 -33.05 -2.89 -12.45
C ALA A 365 -31.76 -3.72 -12.53
N SER A 366 -31.48 -4.18 -13.75
CA SER A 366 -30.09 -4.35 -14.22
C SER A 366 -29.36 -3.03 -13.95
N SER A 367 -28.63 -2.97 -12.83
CA SER A 367 -27.73 -1.87 -12.56
C SER A 367 -26.59 -1.99 -13.57
N ASN A 368 -26.75 -1.30 -14.70
CA ASN A 368 -25.71 -1.07 -15.70
C ASN A 368 -24.55 -0.33 -15.01
N GLN A 369 -23.72 -1.05 -14.27
CA GLN A 369 -22.43 -0.58 -13.76
C GLN A 369 -21.35 -0.64 -14.87
N GLY A 370 -21.77 -0.56 -16.14
CA GLY A 370 -20.87 -0.45 -17.27
C GLY A 370 -20.26 0.94 -17.35
N PHE A 371 -19.03 1.02 -17.83
CA PHE A 371 -18.33 2.28 -18.11
C PHE A 371 -18.94 3.06 -19.29
N LEU A 372 -19.85 2.43 -20.04
CA LEU A 372 -20.55 2.97 -21.19
C LEU A 372 -22.02 3.26 -20.85
N SER A 373 -22.62 4.23 -21.54
CA SER A 373 -24.07 4.46 -21.43
C SER A 373 -24.86 3.27 -22.00
N PRO A 374 -26.17 3.16 -21.71
CA PRO A 374 -27.02 2.11 -22.29
C PRO A 374 -27.06 2.11 -23.83
N ARG A 375 -26.69 3.23 -24.48
CA ARG A 375 -26.65 3.38 -25.94
C ARG A 375 -25.22 3.38 -26.49
N GLY A 376 -24.22 3.31 -25.60
CA GLY A 376 -22.82 3.37 -25.94
C GLY A 376 -22.31 2.07 -26.56
N SER A 377 -21.35 2.18 -27.48
CA SER A 377 -20.68 1.03 -28.08
C SER A 377 -19.21 1.32 -28.29
N VAL A 378 -18.36 0.31 -28.05
CA VAL A 378 -16.92 0.38 -28.27
C VAL A 378 -16.52 -0.66 -29.30
N THR A 379 -15.70 -0.25 -30.26
CA THR A 379 -15.07 -1.12 -31.25
C THR A 379 -13.58 -0.80 -31.33
N PHE A 380 -12.79 -1.66 -31.96
CA PHE A 380 -11.34 -1.49 -32.07
C PHE A 380 -10.88 -1.73 -33.50
N ASP A 381 -9.84 -1.02 -33.93
CA ASP A 381 -9.07 -1.31 -35.13
C ASP A 381 -7.69 -1.86 -34.71
N GLU A 382 -7.44 -3.13 -35.01
CA GLU A 382 -6.17 -3.81 -34.70
C GLU A 382 -5.00 -3.25 -35.52
N ARG A 383 -5.24 -2.71 -36.73
CA ARG A 383 -4.16 -2.25 -37.62
C ARG A 383 -3.53 -0.95 -37.10
N THR A 384 -4.35 -0.05 -36.56
CA THR A 384 -3.89 1.24 -36.01
C THR A 384 -3.82 1.24 -34.49
N ASN A 385 -4.18 0.14 -33.82
CA ASN A 385 -4.30 0.03 -32.37
C ASN A 385 -5.13 1.18 -31.76
N THR A 386 -6.27 1.47 -32.39
CA THR A 386 -7.17 2.56 -31.99
C THR A 386 -8.51 2.01 -31.51
N LEU A 387 -9.02 2.55 -30.41
CA LEU A 387 -10.39 2.37 -29.96
C LEU A 387 -11.30 3.40 -30.64
N LEU A 388 -12.44 2.92 -31.14
CA LEU A 388 -13.55 3.76 -31.58
C LEU A 388 -14.65 3.65 -30.55
N ILE A 389 -14.95 4.76 -29.90
CA ILE A 389 -15.97 4.85 -28.84
C ILE A 389 -17.09 5.72 -29.37
N ASN A 390 -18.33 5.21 -29.31
CA ASN A 390 -19.53 5.97 -29.63
C ASN A 390 -20.39 6.06 -28.38
N ASP A 391 -20.42 7.22 -27.72
CA ASP A 391 -21.15 7.42 -26.47
C ASP A 391 -21.46 8.92 -26.22
N ILE A 392 -22.11 9.25 -25.11
CA ILE A 392 -22.32 10.62 -24.64
C ILE A 392 -21.00 11.26 -24.19
N ALA A 393 -20.88 12.58 -24.38
CA ALA A 393 -19.62 13.30 -24.15
C ALA A 393 -19.08 13.17 -22.71
N SER A 394 -19.96 13.09 -21.72
CA SER A 394 -19.58 12.86 -20.32
C SER A 394 -18.92 11.50 -20.12
N LYS A 395 -19.48 10.43 -20.68
CA LYS A 395 -18.96 9.06 -20.58
C LYS A 395 -17.67 8.86 -21.36
N ILE A 396 -17.50 9.49 -22.51
CA ILE A 396 -16.24 9.40 -23.25
C ILE A 396 -15.08 10.01 -22.46
N LYS A 397 -15.34 11.10 -21.72
CA LYS A 397 -14.33 11.67 -20.82
C LYS A 397 -13.93 10.68 -19.72
N ASP A 398 -14.91 10.06 -19.06
CA ASP A 398 -14.66 9.06 -18.03
C ASP A 398 -13.85 7.86 -18.58
N VAL A 399 -14.17 7.40 -19.80
CA VAL A 399 -13.45 6.30 -20.46
C VAL A 399 -12.03 6.72 -20.86
N ARG A 400 -11.82 7.96 -21.31
CA ARG A 400 -10.47 8.48 -21.60
C ARG A 400 -9.61 8.49 -20.34
N ASP A 401 -10.12 9.03 -19.23
CA ASP A 401 -9.39 9.09 -17.97
C ASP A 401 -9.00 7.67 -17.48
N LEU A 402 -9.88 6.68 -17.71
CA LEU A 402 -9.60 5.28 -17.42
C LEU A 402 -8.51 4.69 -18.32
N ILE A 403 -8.56 4.96 -19.63
CA ILE A 403 -7.55 4.48 -20.59
C ILE A 403 -6.18 5.07 -20.24
N ASP A 404 -6.10 6.35 -19.89
CA ASP A 404 -4.83 6.99 -19.50
C ASP A 404 -4.22 6.37 -18.22
N LEU A 405 -5.06 5.83 -17.33
CA LEU A 405 -4.61 5.13 -16.14
C LEU A 405 -4.10 3.71 -16.45
N LEU A 406 -4.71 3.03 -17.44
CA LEU A 406 -4.38 1.65 -17.83
C LEU A 406 -3.25 1.56 -18.86
N ASP A 407 -3.11 2.53 -19.76
CA ASP A 407 -2.11 2.55 -20.83
C ASP A 407 -0.74 2.99 -20.30
N ARG A 408 -0.15 2.16 -19.44
CA ARG A 408 1.18 2.36 -18.84
C ARG A 408 2.17 1.30 -19.31
N PRO A 409 3.47 1.63 -19.41
CA PRO A 409 4.49 0.66 -19.74
C PRO A 409 4.59 -0.42 -18.64
N VAL A 410 4.84 -1.65 -19.08
CA VAL A 410 5.06 -2.80 -18.17
C VAL A 410 6.55 -2.92 -17.81
N ASP A 411 6.83 -3.21 -16.54
CA ASP A 411 8.19 -3.47 -16.08
C ASP A 411 8.67 -4.84 -16.57
N GLN A 412 9.91 -4.89 -17.06
CA GLN A 412 10.53 -6.14 -17.48
C GLN A 412 11.31 -6.76 -16.32
N VAL A 413 11.14 -8.06 -16.09
CA VAL A 413 11.87 -8.82 -15.06
C VAL A 413 12.83 -9.81 -15.72
N LEU A 414 14.11 -9.76 -15.30
CA LEU A 414 15.12 -10.74 -15.70
C LEU A 414 15.08 -11.93 -14.73
N ILE A 415 14.95 -13.14 -15.28
CA ILE A 415 15.01 -14.37 -14.51
C ILE A 415 16.37 -15.02 -14.80
N GLU A 416 17.27 -15.05 -13.81
CA GLU A 416 18.51 -15.80 -13.86
C GLU A 416 18.34 -17.11 -13.08
N ALA A 417 18.64 -18.23 -13.73
CA ALA A 417 18.76 -19.53 -13.07
C ALA A 417 20.21 -20.00 -13.20
N ARG A 418 20.86 -20.30 -12.07
CA ARG A 418 22.20 -20.89 -12.05
C ARG A 418 22.11 -22.33 -11.57
N ILE A 419 22.45 -23.26 -12.47
CA ILE A 419 22.58 -24.68 -12.15
C ILE A 419 24.06 -24.96 -11.93
N VAL A 420 24.42 -25.45 -10.75
CA VAL A 420 25.79 -25.86 -10.42
C VAL A 420 25.82 -27.37 -10.28
N LEU A 421 26.54 -28.04 -11.18
CA LEU A 421 26.85 -29.46 -11.07
C LEU A 421 28.32 -29.60 -10.65
N ALA A 422 28.57 -30.36 -9.59
CA ALA A 422 29.90 -30.70 -9.13
C ALA A 422 30.07 -32.21 -9.22
N ASP A 423 30.98 -32.67 -10.09
CA ASP A 423 31.37 -34.06 -10.22
C ASP A 423 32.80 -34.23 -9.72
N GLU A 424 33.02 -35.12 -8.75
CA GLU A 424 34.34 -35.41 -8.19
C GLU A 424 34.70 -36.88 -8.51
N SER A 425 35.58 -37.09 -9.50
CA SER A 425 36.13 -38.41 -9.80
C SER A 425 37.66 -38.39 -9.69
N PHE A 426 38.19 -38.84 -8.56
CA PHE A 426 39.62 -39.00 -8.32
C PHE A 426 40.00 -40.48 -8.23
N SER A 427 40.80 -40.96 -9.16
CA SER A 427 41.49 -42.26 -9.06
C SER A 427 42.99 -42.07 -9.26
N LYS A 428 43.79 -42.59 -8.33
CA LYS A 428 45.25 -42.53 -8.38
C LYS A 428 45.80 -43.94 -8.16
N GLU A 429 46.26 -44.56 -9.24
CA GLU A 429 46.88 -45.88 -9.21
C GLU A 429 48.41 -45.70 -9.22
N LEU A 430 49.06 -46.05 -8.11
CA LEU A 430 50.52 -46.08 -7.98
C LEU A 430 50.96 -47.55 -7.98
N GLY A 431 51.75 -47.95 -8.98
CA GLY A 431 52.33 -49.28 -9.06
C GLY A 431 53.85 -49.23 -9.28
N ALA A 432 54.59 -50.11 -8.61
CA ALA A 432 56.01 -50.33 -8.86
C ALA A 432 56.20 -51.75 -9.37
N LYS A 433 56.92 -51.90 -10.49
CA LYS A 433 57.29 -53.21 -11.04
C LYS A 433 58.77 -53.45 -10.76
N PHE A 434 59.05 -54.47 -9.96
CA PHE A 434 60.40 -54.92 -9.68
C PHE A 434 60.63 -56.26 -10.38
N GLY A 435 61.81 -56.42 -10.97
CA GLY A 435 62.26 -57.68 -11.56
C GLY A 435 63.75 -57.86 -11.32
N ILE A 436 64.18 -59.09 -11.10
CA ILE A 436 65.59 -59.46 -11.07
C ILE A 436 65.89 -60.22 -12.37
N SER A 437 67.00 -59.91 -13.03
CA SER A 437 67.41 -60.58 -14.26
C SER A 437 68.89 -60.90 -14.21
N GLY A 438 69.27 -62.04 -14.78
CA GLY A 438 70.64 -62.53 -14.79
C GLY A 438 70.84 -63.61 -15.83
N ALA A 439 72.05 -63.70 -16.37
CA ALA A 439 72.41 -64.67 -17.40
C ALA A 439 73.80 -65.20 -17.14
N ASP A 440 74.00 -66.49 -17.35
CA ASP A 440 75.29 -67.15 -17.28
C ASP A 440 75.48 -68.08 -18.47
N THR A 441 76.72 -68.42 -18.82
CA THR A 441 77.04 -69.36 -19.90
C THR A 441 78.02 -70.41 -19.41
N ASP A 442 77.61 -71.67 -19.54
CA ASP A 442 78.48 -72.79 -19.19
C ASP A 442 79.62 -72.95 -20.21
N SER A 443 80.70 -73.60 -19.79
CA SER A 443 81.90 -74.00 -20.54
C SER A 443 81.64 -74.72 -21.87
N SER A 444 80.46 -75.35 -22.03
CA SER A 444 80.00 -75.95 -23.29
C SER A 444 79.25 -74.98 -24.22
N GLY A 445 79.16 -73.70 -23.86
CA GLY A 445 78.49 -72.67 -24.65
C GLY A 445 76.96 -72.71 -24.58
N ASN A 446 76.36 -73.13 -23.46
CA ASN A 446 74.91 -73.05 -23.24
C ASN A 446 74.57 -71.82 -22.39
N VAL A 447 73.63 -70.97 -22.83
CA VAL A 447 73.18 -69.80 -22.05
C VAL A 447 72.02 -70.19 -21.15
N ILE A 448 72.15 -69.91 -19.85
CA ILE A 448 71.09 -70.06 -18.85
C ILE A 448 70.72 -68.67 -18.38
N SER A 449 69.47 -68.28 -18.54
CA SER A 449 68.96 -66.96 -18.13
C SER A 449 67.82 -67.11 -17.14
N VAL A 450 67.81 -66.26 -16.12
CA VAL A 450 66.70 -66.10 -15.17
C VAL A 450 66.22 -64.66 -15.23
N GLY A 451 64.90 -64.45 -15.24
CA GLY A 451 64.31 -63.12 -15.36
C GLY A 451 62.97 -63.02 -14.65
N GLY A 452 62.72 -61.87 -14.01
CA GLY A 452 61.47 -61.57 -13.30
C GLY A 452 60.28 -61.27 -14.20
N SER A 453 60.47 -61.23 -15.53
CA SER A 453 59.39 -61.16 -16.51
C SER A 453 59.78 -61.94 -17.76
N LEU A 454 58.79 -62.51 -18.44
CA LEU A 454 58.99 -63.28 -19.67
C LEU A 454 59.70 -62.44 -20.75
N SER A 455 59.28 -61.18 -20.91
CA SER A 455 59.91 -60.23 -21.84
C SER A 455 61.38 -59.93 -21.52
N GLY A 456 61.75 -59.90 -20.23
CA GLY A 456 63.14 -59.69 -19.81
C GLY A 456 64.03 -60.89 -20.16
N THR A 457 63.52 -62.10 -19.94
CA THR A 457 64.20 -63.35 -20.30
C THR A 457 64.39 -63.47 -21.82
N ASP A 458 63.34 -63.14 -22.60
CA ASP A 458 63.40 -63.18 -24.06
C ASP A 458 64.44 -62.21 -24.63
N ASN A 459 64.58 -61.00 -24.05
CA ASN A 459 65.59 -60.04 -24.48
C ASN A 459 67.02 -60.54 -24.23
N ILE A 460 67.27 -61.15 -23.07
CA ILE A 460 68.58 -61.72 -22.72
C ILE A 460 68.96 -62.86 -23.68
N ILE A 461 68.04 -63.78 -23.93
CA ILE A 461 68.28 -64.92 -24.82
C ILE A 461 68.54 -64.43 -26.25
N ASN A 462 67.74 -63.48 -26.74
CA ASN A 462 67.90 -62.92 -28.07
C ASN A 462 69.23 -62.16 -28.22
N GLU A 463 69.68 -61.45 -27.20
CA GLU A 463 70.97 -60.75 -27.23
C GLU A 463 72.13 -61.73 -27.21
N ALA A 464 72.07 -62.80 -26.40
CA ALA A 464 73.08 -63.86 -26.41
C ALA A 464 73.16 -64.57 -27.77
N LEU A 465 72.04 -64.81 -28.43
CA LEU A 465 71.98 -65.36 -29.80
C LEU A 465 72.60 -64.39 -30.82
N ARG A 466 72.28 -63.09 -30.74
CA ARG A 466 72.83 -62.07 -31.65
C ARG A 466 74.33 -61.91 -31.52
N GLN A 467 74.86 -61.98 -30.30
CA GLN A 467 76.30 -61.91 -30.06
C GLN A 467 77.03 -63.12 -30.64
N ARG A 468 76.45 -64.33 -30.54
CA ARG A 468 76.99 -65.53 -31.21
C ARG A 468 76.95 -65.43 -32.73
N LEU A 469 75.90 -64.84 -33.29
CA LEU A 469 75.80 -64.63 -34.73
C LEU A 469 76.75 -63.55 -35.25
N ARG A 470 77.27 -62.67 -34.37
CA ARG A 470 78.12 -61.53 -34.76
C ARG A 470 79.62 -61.71 -34.52
N ASN A 471 80.08 -62.69 -33.73
CA ASN A 471 81.52 -62.89 -33.50
C ASN A 471 81.98 -64.34 -33.73
N SER A 472 82.72 -64.51 -34.83
CA SER A 472 83.91 -65.37 -34.87
C SER A 472 84.94 -64.79 -33.91
N ASP A 473 85.51 -65.64 -33.07
CA ASP A 473 86.69 -65.41 -32.22
C ASP A 473 86.59 -64.44 -31.03
N ASN A 474 86.74 -65.05 -29.84
CA ASN A 474 87.22 -64.50 -28.56
C ASN A 474 86.40 -63.42 -27.81
N GLY A 475 86.13 -63.73 -26.54
CA GLY A 475 86.04 -62.73 -25.47
C GLY A 475 84.65 -62.61 -24.84
N SER A 476 84.58 -62.90 -23.54
CA SER A 476 83.40 -62.79 -22.69
C SER A 476 82.85 -61.36 -22.57
N ALA A 477 81.53 -61.23 -22.62
CA ALA A 477 80.73 -60.41 -21.70
C ALA A 477 79.23 -60.53 -22.07
N LEU A 478 78.47 -61.38 -21.36
CA LEU A 478 77.02 -61.23 -21.36
C LEU A 478 76.68 -59.94 -20.60
N GLY A 479 76.37 -58.89 -21.34
CA GLY A 479 75.74 -57.70 -20.77
C GLY A 479 74.29 -58.02 -20.45
N VAL A 480 73.92 -58.02 -19.17
CA VAL A 480 72.52 -58.07 -18.75
C VAL A 480 71.90 -56.71 -19.08
N PRO A 481 70.84 -56.62 -19.89
CA PRO A 481 70.13 -55.37 -20.10
C PRO A 481 69.37 -55.00 -18.81
N ASN A 482 69.49 -53.75 -18.38
CA ASN A 482 68.67 -53.15 -17.31
C ASN A 482 67.20 -53.00 -17.74
#